data_AF-A0A7M4DE89-F1
#
_entry.id   AF-A0A7M4DE89-F1
#
_cell.length_a   1.000
_cell.length_b   1.000
_cell.length_c   1.000
_cell.angle_alpha   90.00
_cell.angle_beta   90.00
_cell.angle_gamma   90.00
#
_symmetry.space_group_name_H-M   'P 1'
#
loop_
_entity.id
_entity.type
_entity.pdbx_description
1 polymer ?
#
loop_
_entity_poly.entity_id
_entity_poly.type
_entity_poly.pdbx_seq_one_letter_code
_entity_poly.pdbx_strand_id
1 'polypeptide(L)' 'MSALSAAAEDDGDIFAGLAALVELRRRADAREEVLVLRARGQGLTWAEIAVLLGVSKQAVHKKYGGSRFERRGPA' A
#
# COMPACT_ATOMS: atom_id res chain seq x y z
N MET A 1 13.93 15.02 -4.83
CA MET A 1 12.50 14.81 -4.53
C MET A 1 11.78 14.51 -5.84
N SER A 2 10.85 13.55 -5.86
CA SER A 2 10.09 13.26 -7.10
C SER A 2 9.13 14.42 -7.41
N ALA A 3 8.82 14.65 -8.68
CA ALA A 3 7.91 15.73 -9.09
C ALA A 3 6.53 15.63 -8.42
N LEU A 4 6.08 14.41 -8.13
CA LEU A 4 4.81 14.17 -7.45
C LEU A 4 4.85 14.53 -5.96
N SER A 5 5.98 14.31 -5.30
CA SER A 5 6.19 14.78 -3.92
C SER A 5 6.19 16.30 -3.87
N ALA A 6 6.94 16.93 -4.79
CA ALA A 6 7.04 18.38 -4.85
C ALA A 6 5.67 19.05 -5.09
N ALA A 7 4.85 18.49 -5.99
CA ALA A 7 3.50 19.01 -6.23
C ALA A 7 2.57 18.82 -5.02
N ALA A 8 2.74 17.74 -4.23
CA ALA A 8 1.94 17.49 -3.03
C ALA A 8 2.33 18.39 -1.84
N GLU A 9 3.56 18.92 -1.83
CA GLU A 9 4.09 19.82 -0.81
C GLU A 9 3.89 21.31 -1.16
N ASP A 10 3.37 21.60 -2.36
CA ASP A 10 3.11 22.96 -2.83
C ASP A 10 1.73 23.45 -2.37
N ASP A 11 1.70 24.36 -1.40
CA ASP A 11 0.48 25.00 -0.90
C ASP A 11 -0.10 26.05 -1.89
N GLY A 12 0.62 26.37 -2.98
CA GLY A 12 0.24 27.36 -3.98
C GLY A 12 -0.83 26.88 -4.97
N ASP A 13 -0.91 25.58 -5.25
CA ASP A 13 -1.94 24.97 -6.09
C ASP A 13 -2.55 23.74 -5.42
N ILE A 14 -3.64 23.97 -4.67
CA ILE A 14 -4.37 22.94 -3.93
C ILE A 14 -4.89 21.84 -4.87
N PHE A 15 -5.29 22.16 -6.11
CA PHE A 15 -5.80 21.15 -7.05
C PHE A 15 -4.69 20.23 -7.53
N ALA A 16 -3.53 20.79 -7.90
CA ALA A 16 -2.36 20.01 -8.26
C ALA A 16 -1.87 19.15 -7.08
N GLY A 17 -1.84 19.70 -5.87
CA GLY A 17 -1.45 18.97 -4.66
C GLY A 17 -2.36 17.80 -4.34
N LEU A 18 -3.68 17.98 -4.41
CA LEU A 18 -4.65 16.88 -4.21
C LEU A 18 -4.52 15.80 -5.29
N ALA A 19 -4.36 16.19 -6.55
CA ALA A 19 -4.12 15.23 -7.64
C ALA A 19 -2.82 14.45 -7.41
N ALA A 20 -1.77 15.11 -6.93
CA ALA A 20 -0.49 14.50 -6.61
C ALA A 20 -0.60 13.50 -5.44
N LEU A 21 -1.32 13.86 -4.37
CA LEU A 21 -1.59 12.98 -3.24
C LEU A 21 -2.36 11.71 -3.65
N VAL A 22 -3.35 11.83 -4.53
CA VAL A 22 -4.09 10.66 -5.05
C VAL A 22 -3.16 9.69 -5.78
N GLU A 23 -2.29 10.20 -6.63
CA GLU A 23 -1.34 9.36 -7.36
C GLU A 23 -0.26 8.77 -6.43
N LEU A 24 0.20 9.52 -5.41
CA LEU A 24 1.11 8.99 -4.39
C LEU A 24 0.47 7.83 -3.64
N ARG A 25 -0.80 7.98 -3.24
CA ARG A 25 -1.55 6.92 -2.56
C ARG A 25 -1.71 5.70 -3.44
N ARG A 26 -2.05 5.89 -4.73
CA ARG A 26 -2.13 4.78 -5.70
C ARG A 26 -0.81 4.03 -5.83
N ARG A 27 0.32 4.74 -5.88
CA ARG A 27 1.66 4.13 -5.95
C ARG A 27 2.03 3.42 -4.65
N ALA A 28 1.70 4.02 -3.51
CA ALA A 28 1.90 3.42 -2.19
C ALA A 28 1.10 2.12 -2.07
N ASP A 29 -0.18 2.12 -2.43
CA ASP A 29 -1.04 0.92 -2.41
C ASP A 29 -0.50 -0.19 -3.32
N ALA A 30 -0.06 0.14 -4.53
CA ALA A 30 0.53 -0.84 -5.45
C ALA A 30 1.85 -1.41 -4.90
N ARG A 31 2.66 -0.59 -4.21
CA ARG A 31 3.91 -1.07 -3.59
C ARG A 31 3.64 -1.90 -2.34
N GLU A 32 2.67 -1.52 -1.54
CA GLU A 32 2.19 -2.24 -0.36
C GLU A 32 1.77 -3.66 -0.76
N GLU A 33 0.98 -3.83 -1.82
CA GLU A 33 0.58 -5.14 -2.37
C GLU A 33 1.78 -6.05 -2.66
N VAL A 34 2.80 -5.54 -3.35
CA VAL A 34 4.01 -6.31 -3.71
C VAL A 34 4.80 -6.69 -2.45
N LEU A 35 4.91 -5.79 -1.49
CA LEU A 35 5.63 -6.04 -0.24
C LEU A 35 4.89 -7.05 0.64
N VAL A 36 3.57 -6.96 0.75
CA VAL A 36 2.73 -7.92 1.47
C VAL A 36 2.87 -9.31 0.85
N LEU A 37 2.83 -9.42 -0.48
CA LEU A 37 3.02 -10.70 -1.16
C LEU A 37 4.40 -11.30 -0.88
N ARG A 38 5.46 -10.49 -0.94
CA ARG A 38 6.82 -10.92 -0.59
C ARG A 38 6.93 -11.34 0.86
N ALA A 39 6.35 -10.58 1.80
CA ALA A 39 6.35 -10.89 3.22
C ALA A 39 5.64 -12.24 3.48
N ARG A 40 4.49 -12.49 2.84
CA ARG A 40 3.81 -13.78 2.90
C ARG A 40 4.69 -14.92 2.35
N GLY A 41 5.37 -14.71 1.23
CA GLY A 41 6.32 -15.67 0.67
C GLY A 41 7.55 -15.93 1.55
N GLN A 42 7.92 -14.98 2.43
CA GLN A 42 8.97 -15.13 3.43
C GLN A 42 8.48 -15.76 4.74
N GLY A 43 7.20 -16.16 4.82
CA GLY A 43 6.63 -16.83 5.98
C GLY A 43 6.07 -15.89 7.05
N LEU A 44 6.09 -14.57 6.86
CA LEU A 44 5.49 -13.64 7.83
C LEU A 44 3.98 -13.90 7.93
N THR A 45 3.50 -13.94 9.16
CA THR A 45 2.07 -14.07 9.46
C THR A 45 1.32 -12.79 9.14
N TRP A 46 0.02 -12.91 8.91
CA TRP A 46 -0.85 -11.74 8.71
C TRP A 46 -0.86 -10.79 9.91
N ALA A 47 -0.62 -11.29 11.12
CA ALA A 47 -0.52 -10.46 12.33
C ALA A 47 0.74 -9.59 12.30
N GLU A 48 1.89 -10.16 11.95
CA GLU A 48 3.16 -9.42 11.82
C GLU A 48 3.07 -8.36 10.71
N ILE A 49 2.49 -8.72 9.57
CA ILE A 49 2.27 -7.76 8.47
C ILE A 49 1.36 -6.61 8.92
N ALA A 50 0.31 -6.90 9.68
CA ALA A 50 -0.60 -5.88 10.21
C ALA A 50 0.10 -4.91 11.17
N VAL A 51 0.97 -5.44 12.05
CA VAL A 51 1.81 -4.62 12.94
C VAL A 51 2.72 -3.68 12.13
N LEU A 52 3.38 -4.19 11.08
CA LEU A 52 4.26 -3.39 10.23
C LEU A 52 3.52 -2.31 9.43
N LEU A 53 2.29 -2.59 8.99
CA LEU A 53 1.45 -1.63 8.27
C LEU A 53 0.70 -0.66 9.20
N GLY A 54 0.78 -0.83 10.53
CA GLY A 54 0.07 0.01 11.49
C GLY A 54 -1.46 -0.14 11.44
N VAL A 55 -1.96 -1.29 10.98
CA VAL A 55 -3.40 -1.57 10.86
C VAL A 55 -3.78 -2.82 11.64
N SER A 56 -5.07 -3.05 11.85
CA SER A 56 -5.53 -4.26 12.51
C SER A 56 -5.35 -5.50 11.61
N LYS A 57 -5.15 -6.67 12.22
CA LYS A 57 -5.12 -7.96 11.50
C LYS A 57 -6.36 -8.14 10.61
N GLN A 58 -7.53 -7.76 11.13
CA GLN A 58 -8.79 -7.84 10.38
C GLN A 58 -8.79 -6.93 9.15
N ALA A 59 -8.20 -5.73 9.24
CA ALA A 59 -8.07 -4.83 8.11
C ALA A 59 -7.18 -5.41 7.00
N VAL A 60 -6.02 -6.00 7.37
CA VAL A 60 -5.14 -6.68 6.41
C VAL A 60 -5.84 -7.88 5.78
N HIS A 61 -6.50 -8.72 6.57
CA HIS A 61 -7.28 -9.85 6.05
C HIS A 61 -8.40 -9.40 5.12
N LYS A 62 -9.09 -8.28 5.41
CA LYS A 62 -10.12 -7.75 4.52
C LYS A 62 -9.53 -7.23 3.20
N LYS A 63 -8.37 -6.57 3.25
CA LYS A 63 -7.69 -6.00 2.06
C LYS A 63 -7.02 -7.07 1.19
N TYR A 64 -6.41 -8.08 1.82
CA TYR A 64 -5.53 -9.05 1.16
C TYR A 64 -5.94 -10.51 1.30
N GLY A 65 -6.93 -10.85 2.12
CA GLY A 65 -7.36 -12.23 2.36
C GLY A 65 -8.41 -12.77 1.39
N GLY A 66 -8.78 -12.02 0.34
CA GLY A 66 -9.75 -12.46 -0.68
C GLY A 66 -9.14 -13.33 -1.80
N SER A 67 -9.99 -14.06 -2.53
CA SER A 67 -9.58 -15.01 -3.58
C SER A 67 -8.74 -14.41 -4.72
N ARG A 68 -8.76 -13.09 -4.90
CA ARG A 68 -7.92 -12.38 -5.88
C ARG A 68 -6.44 -12.37 -5.46
N PHE A 69 -6.15 -12.28 -4.17
CA PHE A 69 -4.76 -12.27 -3.66
C PHE A 69 -4.22 -13.71 -3.57
N GLU A 70 -5.06 -14.65 -3.16
CA GLU A 70 -4.71 -16.08 -3.07
C GLU A 70 -4.33 -16.68 -4.44
N ARG A 71 -5.02 -16.28 -5.53
CA ARG A 71 -4.65 -16.68 -6.90
C ARG A 71 -3.35 -16.07 -7.44
N ARG A 72 -2.77 -15.07 -6.75
CA ARG A 72 -1.49 -14.42 -7.11
C ARG A 72 -0.35 -14.81 -6.15
N GLY A 73 -0.61 -15.71 -5.19
CA GLY A 73 0.39 -16.27 -4.29
C GLY A 73 1.43 -17.11 -5.05
N PRO A 74 2.72 -17.10 -4.66
CA PRO A 74 3.66 -18.08 -5.18
C PRO A 74 3.21 -19.49 -4.80
N ALA A 75 3.27 -20.42 -5.76
CA ALA A 75 3.12 -21.85 -5.54
C ALA A 75 4.19 -22.38 -4.57
#